data_AF-A0AA41CH79-F1
#
_entry.id   AF-A0AA41CH79-F1
#
_cell.length_a   1.000
_cell.length_b   1.000
_cell.length_c   1.000
_cell.angle_alpha   90.00
_cell.angle_beta   90.00
_cell.angle_gamma   90.00
#
_symmetry.space_group_name_H-M   'P 1'
#
loop_
_entity.id
_entity.type
_entity.pdbx_description
1 polymer ?
#
loop_
_entity_poly.entity_id
_entity_poly.type
_entity_poly.pdbx_seq_one_letter_code
_entity_poly.pdbx_strand_id
1 'polypeptide(L)'
;MSSPSHVADTPITDRSQLVAEIASGEKPRARWRIGTEHEKFGFRLDDLRPPTFEGERGIEALLNGLVRFGWTPVQENGNTIALLRDGASVTLEPAGQLELSGAALETIHQTCVETGTHLNEVAQVAGELQLGFLGMGFQPKWKRDEMPWMPKGRYKIMRAYMPKVGSLGLDMMTRTCTVQVNLDYATEADMVKKFRVSLALQPIATALFADSPFTEGKPNGYLSYRSHIWTDTDADRTGMLDFVFEDGFGYERYVDYLLDVPMYFSYRNGIYHDASGQSFRDFMQGRLPVLPGALPTLRDWSDHMTTAFPEVRLKKYLEMRGADGGPWSRLCALPAFWVGLLYDDTALDAAWDLVRDFTLAERHALRDGVPKYAMNLPFRNGTVRDLAREAVKISVEGLKRRAARNADGQDESKFLDVLQEIVESGLTPAERKLALFHGRWHGDVDPVFREFAY
;
A
#
# COMPACT_ATOMS: atom_id res chain seq x y z
N MET A 1 6.30 -6.09 -1.52
CA MET A 1 7.68 -6.62 -1.65
C MET A 1 8.15 -6.54 -3.08
N SER A 2 9.16 -5.68 -3.25
CA SER A 2 9.81 -5.39 -4.52
C SER A 2 10.93 -6.38 -4.89
N SER A 3 11.31 -7.30 -3.99
CA SER A 3 12.22 -8.43 -4.22
C SER A 3 11.47 -9.72 -4.62
N PRO A 4 12.14 -10.74 -5.20
CA PRO A 4 11.55 -12.06 -5.38
C PRO A 4 11.14 -12.70 -4.05
N SER A 5 10.13 -13.55 -4.09
CA SER A 5 9.74 -14.41 -2.98
C SER A 5 10.87 -15.36 -2.55
N HIS A 6 11.04 -15.54 -1.24
CA HIS A 6 11.96 -16.51 -0.64
C HIS A 6 11.31 -17.89 -0.40
N VAL A 7 10.12 -18.14 -0.95
CA VAL A 7 9.43 -19.44 -0.85
C VAL A 7 10.22 -20.51 -1.60
N ALA A 8 10.09 -21.76 -1.13
CA ALA A 8 10.71 -22.93 -1.76
C ALA A 8 10.20 -23.15 -3.19
N ASP A 9 11.10 -23.60 -4.08
CA ASP A 9 10.78 -23.93 -5.47
C ASP A 9 10.10 -25.31 -5.58
N THR A 10 8.93 -25.45 -4.93
CA THR A 10 8.10 -26.65 -5.01
C THR A 10 7.23 -26.56 -6.26
N PRO A 11 7.27 -27.56 -7.18
CA PRO A 11 6.42 -27.57 -8.36
C PRO A 11 4.92 -27.58 -8.01
N ILE A 12 4.15 -26.83 -8.79
CA ILE A 12 2.69 -26.83 -8.77
C ILE A 12 2.20 -27.69 -9.93
N THR A 13 1.47 -28.75 -9.61
CA THR A 13 0.89 -29.68 -10.57
C THR A 13 -0.64 -29.61 -10.60
N ASP A 14 -1.26 -28.99 -9.59
CA ASP A 14 -2.71 -28.93 -9.45
C ASP A 14 -3.20 -27.58 -8.88
N ARG A 15 -4.41 -27.16 -9.28
CA ARG A 15 -5.05 -25.91 -8.81
C ARG A 15 -5.28 -25.91 -7.30
N SER A 16 -5.56 -27.06 -6.68
CA SER A 16 -5.77 -27.15 -5.23
C SER A 16 -4.56 -26.68 -4.41
N GLN A 17 -3.34 -26.81 -4.94
CA GLN A 17 -2.13 -26.29 -4.28
C GLN A 17 -2.14 -24.76 -4.20
N LEU A 18 -2.72 -24.08 -5.19
CA LEU A 18 -2.86 -22.62 -5.19
C LEU A 18 -3.84 -22.15 -4.12
N VAL A 19 -4.97 -22.86 -4.00
CA VAL A 19 -6.00 -22.61 -2.99
C VAL A 19 -5.45 -22.88 -1.59
N ALA A 20 -4.78 -24.02 -1.41
CA ALA A 20 -4.16 -24.41 -0.14
C ALA A 20 -3.08 -23.42 0.32
N GLU A 21 -2.33 -22.81 -0.61
CA GLU A 21 -1.34 -21.79 -0.27
C GLU A 21 -1.99 -20.55 0.36
N ILE A 22 -3.12 -20.07 -0.17
CA ILE A 22 -3.88 -18.95 0.42
C ILE A 22 -4.52 -19.37 1.77
N ALA A 23 -5.15 -20.54 1.81
CA ALA A 23 -5.75 -21.09 3.02
C ALA A 23 -4.72 -21.32 4.15
N SER A 24 -3.45 -21.58 3.81
CA SER A 24 -2.37 -21.70 4.80
C SER A 24 -2.09 -20.41 5.59
N GLY A 25 -2.67 -19.28 5.17
CA GLY A 25 -2.66 -18.01 5.90
C GLY A 25 -3.57 -17.99 7.14
N GLU A 26 -4.49 -18.95 7.28
CA GLU A 26 -5.40 -19.03 8.41
C GLU A 26 -4.67 -19.17 9.76
N LYS A 27 -5.03 -18.31 10.71
CA LYS A 27 -4.42 -18.27 12.04
C LYS A 27 -5.47 -18.07 13.13
N PRO A 28 -5.38 -18.78 14.27
CA PRO A 28 -6.20 -18.45 15.43
C PRO A 28 -5.91 -17.01 15.89
N ARG A 29 -6.92 -16.32 16.42
CA ARG A 29 -6.86 -14.89 16.80
C ARG A 29 -5.64 -14.52 17.66
N ALA A 30 -5.21 -15.39 18.57
CA ALA A 30 -4.03 -15.16 19.42
C ALA A 30 -2.71 -15.00 18.63
N ARG A 31 -2.66 -15.49 17.38
CA ARG A 31 -1.53 -15.35 16.46
C ARG A 31 -1.72 -14.27 15.42
N TRP A 32 -2.82 -13.52 15.44
CA TRP A 32 -2.99 -12.39 14.54
C TRP A 32 -1.96 -11.31 14.84
N ARG A 33 -1.43 -10.71 13.79
CA ARG A 33 -0.43 -9.65 13.83
C ARG A 33 -0.86 -8.49 12.92
N ILE A 34 -0.09 -7.42 12.98
CA ILE A 34 -0.30 -6.17 12.29
C ILE A 34 1.03 -5.89 11.58
N GLY A 35 1.05 -6.07 10.26
CA GLY A 35 2.17 -5.60 9.43
C GLY A 35 1.81 -4.24 8.86
N THR A 36 2.71 -3.26 8.94
CA THR A 36 2.47 -1.92 8.37
C THR A 36 3.57 -1.61 7.39
N GLU A 37 3.19 -1.18 6.20
CA GLU A 37 4.15 -0.76 5.19
C GLU A 37 3.88 0.69 4.79
N HIS A 38 4.93 1.47 4.58
CA HIS A 38 4.80 2.84 4.11
C HIS A 38 5.96 3.24 3.22
N GLU A 39 5.65 4.07 2.24
CA GLU A 39 6.60 4.63 1.28
C GLU A 39 6.76 6.13 1.51
N LYS A 40 7.93 6.67 1.14
CA LYS A 40 8.25 8.09 1.28
C LYS A 40 9.20 8.56 0.18
N PHE A 41 9.01 9.79 -0.25
CA PHE A 41 9.85 10.40 -1.30
C PHE A 41 11.10 11.01 -0.70
N GLY A 42 12.28 10.52 -1.10
CA GLY A 42 13.53 11.21 -0.85
C GLY A 42 13.67 12.44 -1.75
N PHE A 43 14.29 13.51 -1.25
CA PHE A 43 14.62 14.70 -2.04
C PHE A 43 15.90 15.37 -1.52
N ARG A 44 16.60 16.10 -2.38
CA ARG A 44 17.77 16.88 -1.99
C ARG A 44 17.39 18.23 -1.37
N LEU A 45 18.05 18.65 -0.30
CA LEU A 45 17.67 19.88 0.43
C LEU A 45 17.97 21.18 -0.33
N ASP A 46 18.92 21.15 -1.26
CA ASP A 46 19.39 22.29 -2.04
C ASP A 46 18.53 22.60 -3.27
N ASP A 47 18.02 21.58 -3.95
CA ASP A 47 17.26 21.76 -5.19
C ASP A 47 15.96 20.95 -5.29
N LEU A 48 15.60 20.22 -4.24
CA LEU A 48 14.38 19.40 -4.10
C LEU A 48 14.29 18.22 -5.06
N ARG A 49 15.32 17.93 -5.88
CA ARG A 49 15.27 16.81 -6.83
C ARG A 49 15.25 15.47 -6.10
N PRO A 50 14.57 14.45 -6.66
CA PRO A 50 14.66 13.09 -6.15
C PRO A 50 16.12 12.59 -6.27
N PRO A 51 16.68 11.92 -5.24
CA PRO A 51 18.02 11.37 -5.30
C PRO A 51 18.08 10.21 -6.30
N THR A 52 19.17 10.12 -7.06
CA THR A 52 19.49 8.95 -7.88
C THR A 52 19.86 7.74 -7.02
N PHE A 53 19.95 6.56 -7.63
CA PHE A 53 20.43 5.38 -6.91
C PHE A 53 21.90 5.54 -6.46
N GLU A 54 22.77 5.81 -7.44
CA GLU A 54 24.21 6.00 -7.24
C GLU A 54 24.55 7.43 -6.78
N GLY A 55 25.78 7.59 -6.29
CA GLY A 55 26.40 8.86 -5.93
C GLY A 55 26.51 9.08 -4.42
N GLU A 56 27.33 10.05 -4.02
CA GLU A 56 27.60 10.36 -2.60
C GLU A 56 26.33 10.73 -1.82
N ARG A 57 25.33 11.29 -2.49
CA ARG A 57 24.01 11.66 -1.95
C ARG A 57 22.89 10.81 -2.57
N GLY A 58 23.21 9.58 -2.98
CA GLY A 58 22.29 8.63 -3.59
C GLY A 58 21.54 7.76 -2.57
N ILE A 59 20.54 7.03 -3.06
CA ILE A 59 19.77 6.08 -2.25
C ILE A 59 20.65 4.95 -1.69
N GLU A 60 21.63 4.46 -2.44
CA GLU A 60 22.53 3.41 -1.94
C GLU A 60 23.37 3.90 -0.75
N ALA A 61 23.85 5.16 -0.80
CA ALA A 61 24.59 5.76 0.31
C ALA A 61 23.72 5.85 1.59
N LEU A 62 22.43 6.17 1.44
CA LEU A 62 21.47 6.15 2.54
C LEU A 62 21.30 4.73 3.11
N LEU A 63 21.08 3.72 2.26
CA LEU A 63 20.92 2.34 2.72
C LEU A 63 22.18 1.84 3.46
N ASN A 64 23.36 2.14 2.93
CA ASN A 64 24.63 1.80 3.57
C ASN A 64 24.80 2.53 4.92
N GLY A 65 24.36 3.78 5.02
CA GLY A 65 24.37 4.52 6.28
C GLY A 65 23.45 3.91 7.34
N LEU A 66 22.29 3.38 6.94
CA LEU A 66 21.35 2.72 7.86
C LEU A 66 21.90 1.42 8.48
N VAL A 67 22.88 0.75 7.85
CA VAL A 67 23.52 -0.47 8.37
C VAL A 67 24.07 -0.26 9.80
N ARG A 68 24.48 0.97 10.15
CA ARG A 68 24.98 1.29 11.50
C ARG A 68 23.96 1.09 12.62
N PHE A 69 22.67 0.99 12.29
CA PHE A 69 21.58 0.73 13.23
C PHE A 69 21.19 -0.77 13.30
N GLY A 70 22.06 -1.67 12.83
CA GLY A 70 21.85 -3.12 12.90
C GLY A 70 21.03 -3.69 11.75
N TRP A 71 20.83 -2.93 10.68
CA TRP A 71 20.23 -3.41 9.45
C TRP A 71 21.21 -4.28 8.66
N THR A 72 20.76 -5.45 8.20
CA THR A 72 21.55 -6.35 7.36
C THR A 72 21.33 -6.03 5.87
N PRO A 73 22.37 -5.72 5.08
CA PRO A 73 22.22 -5.38 3.68
C PRO A 73 21.89 -6.59 2.82
N VAL A 74 21.01 -6.38 1.84
CA VAL A 74 20.72 -7.33 0.76
C VAL A 74 21.26 -6.75 -0.53
N GLN A 75 22.12 -7.52 -1.21
CA GLN A 75 22.80 -7.08 -2.42
C GLN A 75 22.27 -7.76 -3.68
N GLU A 76 22.16 -6.99 -4.76
CA GLU A 76 21.94 -7.47 -6.13
C GLU A 76 23.04 -6.89 -7.02
N ASN A 77 23.82 -7.75 -7.68
CA ASN A 77 24.95 -7.36 -8.53
C ASN A 77 25.98 -6.42 -7.83
N GLY A 78 26.20 -6.61 -6.53
CA GLY A 78 27.14 -5.81 -5.73
C GLY A 78 26.55 -4.52 -5.15
N ASN A 79 25.31 -4.17 -5.50
CA ASN A 79 24.64 -2.96 -5.01
C ASN A 79 23.72 -3.29 -3.83
N THR A 80 23.71 -2.46 -2.78
CA THR A 80 22.75 -2.59 -1.68
C THR A 80 21.38 -2.09 -2.13
N ILE A 81 20.40 -2.99 -2.24
CA ILE A 81 19.06 -2.67 -2.78
C ILE A 81 17.92 -2.82 -1.76
N ALA A 82 18.21 -3.43 -0.62
CA ALA A 82 17.29 -3.57 0.49
C ALA A 82 18.06 -3.83 1.79
N LEU A 83 17.37 -3.69 2.92
CA LEU A 83 17.87 -3.98 4.25
C LEU A 83 16.88 -4.88 5.00
N LEU A 84 17.39 -5.70 5.92
CA LEU A 84 16.58 -6.59 6.77
C LEU A 84 16.92 -6.39 8.25
N ARG A 85 15.92 -6.38 9.13
CA ARG A 85 16.10 -6.37 10.59
C ARG A 85 14.85 -6.89 11.28
N ASP A 86 14.99 -7.89 12.14
CA ASP A 86 13.95 -8.36 13.06
C ASP A 86 12.56 -8.61 12.43
N GLY A 87 12.53 -9.13 11.20
CA GLY A 87 11.28 -9.40 10.47
C GLY A 87 10.72 -8.20 9.68
N ALA A 88 11.34 -7.03 9.78
CA ALA A 88 11.11 -5.87 8.93
C ALA A 88 12.13 -5.80 7.78
N SER A 89 11.80 -5.04 6.74
CA SER A 89 12.68 -4.73 5.63
C SER A 89 12.56 -3.28 5.16
N VAL A 90 13.67 -2.72 4.70
CA VAL A 90 13.68 -1.47 3.93
C VAL A 90 13.88 -1.84 2.47
N THR A 91 12.98 -1.42 1.59
CA THR A 91 13.08 -1.70 0.15
C THR A 91 12.86 -0.44 -0.69
N LEU A 92 13.08 -0.58 -1.99
CA LEU A 92 12.97 0.50 -2.95
C LEU A 92 11.91 0.19 -3.99
N GLU A 93 10.99 1.14 -4.16
CA GLU A 93 10.03 1.23 -5.26
C GLU A 93 10.69 1.79 -6.55
N PRO A 94 10.02 1.77 -7.72
CA PRO A 94 10.66 1.99 -9.02
C PRO A 94 11.48 3.27 -9.17
N ALA A 95 11.09 4.36 -8.50
CA ALA A 95 11.81 5.64 -8.55
C ALA A 95 12.51 6.00 -7.22
N GLY A 96 12.80 5.02 -6.38
CA GLY A 96 13.56 5.22 -5.14
C GLY A 96 12.73 5.74 -3.99
N GLN A 97 11.40 5.63 -4.04
CA GLN A 97 10.59 5.77 -2.84
C GLN A 97 11.05 4.72 -1.82
N LEU A 98 11.39 5.17 -0.61
CA LEU A 98 11.96 4.32 0.44
C LEU A 98 10.84 3.68 1.24
N GLU A 99 10.62 2.39 1.02
CA GLU A 99 9.60 1.61 1.72
C GLU A 99 10.18 1.03 3.02
N LEU A 100 9.42 1.15 4.12
CA LEU A 100 9.54 0.22 5.23
C LEU A 100 8.40 -0.78 5.11
N SER A 101 8.70 -2.08 5.00
CA SER A 101 7.76 -3.16 5.31
C SER A 101 8.06 -3.63 6.73
N GLY A 102 7.22 -3.21 7.67
CA GLY A 102 7.41 -3.44 9.10
C GLY A 102 7.22 -4.90 9.50
N ALA A 103 7.71 -5.25 10.70
CA ALA A 103 7.53 -6.57 11.25
C ALA A 103 6.05 -6.89 11.52
N ALA A 104 5.74 -8.17 11.68
CA ALA A 104 4.40 -8.63 12.09
C ALA A 104 4.23 -8.43 13.61
N LEU A 105 3.67 -7.28 14.01
CA LEU A 105 3.60 -6.82 15.40
C LEU A 105 2.25 -7.14 16.05
N GLU A 106 2.20 -7.15 17.38
CA GLU A 106 0.98 -7.50 18.14
C GLU A 106 0.09 -6.28 18.38
N THR A 107 0.69 -5.10 18.55
CA THR A 107 -0.01 -3.87 18.92
C THR A 107 0.31 -2.71 17.97
N ILE A 108 -0.62 -1.77 17.87
CA ILE A 108 -0.42 -0.48 17.20
C ILE A 108 0.66 0.33 17.91
N HIS A 109 0.79 0.20 19.24
CA HIS A 109 1.90 0.82 19.97
C HIS A 109 3.27 0.37 19.44
N GLN A 110 3.47 -0.94 19.26
CA GLN A 110 4.69 -1.47 18.66
C GLN A 110 4.87 -0.96 17.23
N THR A 111 3.81 -0.95 16.43
CA THR A 111 3.81 -0.45 15.04
C THR A 111 4.29 0.99 14.97
N CYS A 112 3.80 1.85 15.86
CA CYS A 112 4.16 3.25 15.92
C CYS A 112 5.58 3.49 16.42
N VAL A 113 6.06 2.66 17.36
CA VAL A 113 7.46 2.66 17.81
C VAL A 113 8.40 2.25 16.67
N GLU A 114 8.07 1.19 15.94
CA GLU A 114 8.87 0.73 14.78
C GLU A 114 8.92 1.81 13.70
N THR A 115 7.76 2.35 13.33
CA THR A 115 7.65 3.43 12.33
C THR A 115 8.45 4.65 12.75
N GLY A 116 8.27 5.12 13.99
CA GLY A 116 8.99 6.29 14.51
C GLY A 116 10.51 6.07 14.59
N THR A 117 10.94 4.87 15.01
CA THR A 117 12.35 4.48 15.04
C THR A 117 12.96 4.53 13.64
N HIS A 118 12.29 3.93 12.65
CA HIS A 118 12.76 3.96 11.28
C HIS A 118 12.86 5.39 10.71
N LEU A 119 11.86 6.23 10.95
CA LEU A 119 11.90 7.63 10.50
C LEU A 119 13.07 8.40 11.13
N ASN A 120 13.34 8.20 12.42
CA ASN A 120 14.47 8.82 13.12
C ASN A 120 15.82 8.35 12.55
N GLU A 121 15.98 7.04 12.31
CA GLU A 121 17.20 6.46 11.71
C GLU A 121 17.45 7.03 10.30
N VAL A 122 16.41 7.10 9.47
CA VAL A 122 16.46 7.70 8.13
C VAL A 122 16.80 9.17 8.23
N ALA A 123 16.17 9.95 9.10
CA ALA A 123 16.44 11.37 9.26
C ALA A 123 17.91 11.64 9.66
N GLN A 124 18.48 10.82 10.55
CA GLN A 124 19.87 10.97 10.97
C GLN A 124 20.86 10.77 9.82
N VAL A 125 20.68 9.72 9.01
CA VAL A 125 21.56 9.47 7.86
C VAL A 125 21.28 10.48 6.73
N ALA A 126 20.02 10.75 6.43
CA ALA A 126 19.62 11.68 5.38
C ALA A 126 20.16 13.10 5.64
N GLY A 127 20.18 13.56 6.89
CA GLY A 127 20.78 14.86 7.26
C GLY A 127 22.26 14.97 6.91
N GLU A 128 23.03 13.90 7.15
CA GLU A 128 24.46 13.82 6.77
C GLU A 128 24.64 13.89 5.24
N LEU A 129 23.68 13.34 4.48
CA LEU A 129 23.66 13.33 3.01
C LEU A 129 23.00 14.56 2.39
N GLN A 130 22.52 15.52 3.20
CA GLN A 130 21.73 16.67 2.75
C GLN A 130 20.50 16.24 1.93
N LEU A 131 19.81 15.21 2.43
CA LEU A 131 18.54 14.70 1.92
C LEU A 131 17.43 14.94 2.95
N GLY A 132 16.20 15.10 2.47
CA GLY A 132 14.97 15.06 3.25
C GLY A 132 14.02 13.99 2.74
N PHE A 133 12.99 13.66 3.54
CA PHE A 133 11.95 12.70 3.16
C PHE A 133 10.56 13.29 3.35
N LEU A 134 9.67 13.07 2.38
CA LEU A 134 8.32 13.61 2.33
C LEU A 134 7.29 12.49 2.31
N GLY A 135 6.32 12.56 3.23
CA GLY A 135 5.13 11.70 3.25
C GLY A 135 3.94 12.37 2.57
N MET A 136 3.64 11.95 1.34
CA MET A 136 2.47 12.38 0.54
C MET A 136 2.02 11.25 -0.39
N GLY A 137 0.81 11.33 -0.93
CA GLY A 137 0.32 10.31 -1.87
C GLY A 137 0.99 10.34 -3.24
N PHE A 138 1.44 11.53 -3.68
CA PHE A 138 1.98 11.75 -5.01
C PHE A 138 3.11 12.79 -4.98
N GLN A 139 4.12 12.62 -5.84
CA GLN A 139 5.24 13.55 -6.01
C GLN A 139 4.74 14.94 -6.48
N PRO A 140 4.82 15.98 -5.66
CA PRO A 140 4.13 17.24 -5.93
C PRO A 140 4.81 18.15 -6.98
N LYS A 141 6.11 17.98 -7.24
CA LYS A 141 6.91 18.97 -8.01
C LYS A 141 7.46 18.46 -9.33
N TRP A 142 7.97 17.23 -9.38
CA TRP A 142 8.76 16.76 -10.52
C TRP A 142 7.94 16.00 -11.57
N LYS A 143 8.35 16.15 -12.82
CA LYS A 143 7.77 15.43 -13.96
C LYS A 143 8.17 13.96 -13.93
N ARG A 144 7.36 13.12 -14.59
CA ARG A 144 7.60 11.66 -14.69
C ARG A 144 8.98 11.34 -15.30
N ASP A 145 9.42 12.10 -16.30
CA ASP A 145 10.70 11.92 -17.00
C ASP A 145 11.91 12.45 -16.23
N GLU A 146 11.68 13.21 -15.15
CA GLU A 146 12.71 13.67 -14.21
C GLU A 146 12.89 12.74 -13.01
N MET A 147 12.04 11.71 -12.87
CA MET A 147 12.16 10.72 -11.80
C MET A 147 13.25 9.69 -12.12
N PRO A 148 14.09 9.30 -11.13
CA PRO A 148 15.11 8.29 -11.33
C PRO A 148 14.46 6.90 -11.48
N TRP A 149 15.26 5.91 -11.89
CA TRP A 149 14.85 4.52 -11.94
C TRP A 149 15.82 3.66 -11.13
N MET A 150 15.28 2.85 -10.23
CA MET A 150 16.08 1.92 -9.45
C MET A 150 16.55 0.74 -10.30
N PRO A 151 17.79 0.25 -10.12
CA PRO A 151 18.41 -0.74 -11.00
C PRO A 151 17.92 -2.17 -10.73
N LYS A 152 16.60 -2.42 -10.78
CA LYS A 152 15.98 -3.73 -10.50
C LYS A 152 15.35 -4.32 -11.75
N GLY A 153 15.71 -5.58 -12.07
CA GLY A 153 15.31 -6.24 -13.32
C GLY A 153 13.80 -6.25 -13.57
N ARG A 154 12.98 -6.53 -12.53
CA ARG A 154 11.51 -6.54 -12.64
C ARG A 154 10.91 -5.22 -13.12
N TYR A 155 11.51 -4.08 -12.76
CA TYR A 155 10.97 -2.77 -13.12
C TYR A 155 11.17 -2.45 -14.60
N LYS A 156 12.19 -3.02 -15.24
CA LYS A 156 12.35 -2.93 -16.69
C LYS A 156 11.16 -3.54 -17.44
N ILE A 157 10.70 -4.71 -17.01
CA ILE A 157 9.55 -5.41 -17.60
C ILE A 157 8.28 -4.59 -17.40
N MET A 158 7.99 -4.21 -16.14
CA MET A 158 6.80 -3.42 -15.82
C MET A 158 6.78 -2.07 -16.55
N ARG A 159 7.91 -1.35 -16.60
CA ARG A 159 8.03 -0.07 -17.32
C ARG A 159 7.70 -0.20 -18.81
N ALA A 160 8.09 -1.31 -19.44
CA ALA A 160 7.78 -1.57 -20.85
C ALA A 160 6.31 -2.01 -21.05
N TYR A 161 5.69 -2.61 -20.04
CA TYR A 161 4.33 -3.12 -20.12
C TYR A 161 3.26 -2.06 -19.82
N MET A 162 3.44 -1.22 -18.79
CA MET A 162 2.42 -0.27 -18.32
C MET A 162 1.79 0.58 -19.45
N PRO A 163 2.54 1.14 -20.42
CA PRO A 163 1.95 1.92 -21.51
C PRO A 163 0.99 1.14 -22.42
N LYS A 164 0.99 -0.19 -22.37
CA LYS A 164 0.12 -1.07 -23.17
C LYS A 164 -1.26 -1.26 -22.53
N VAL A 165 -1.40 -0.96 -21.24
CA VAL A 165 -2.60 -1.29 -20.43
C VAL A 165 -3.23 -0.09 -19.72
N GLY A 166 -2.54 1.06 -19.67
CA GLY A 166 -3.07 2.30 -19.10
C GLY A 166 -2.11 3.48 -19.31
N SER A 167 -2.59 4.71 -19.09
CA SER A 167 -1.74 5.91 -19.28
C SER A 167 -1.03 6.36 -17.99
N LEU A 168 -1.53 5.92 -16.83
CA LEU A 168 -1.06 6.35 -15.51
C LEU A 168 -0.21 5.28 -14.78
N GLY A 169 -0.07 4.07 -15.32
CA GLY A 169 0.72 3.00 -14.67
C GLY A 169 2.19 3.35 -14.43
N LEU A 170 2.81 4.18 -15.27
CA LEU A 170 4.17 4.69 -15.00
C LEU A 170 4.21 5.73 -13.88
N ASP A 171 3.14 6.49 -13.67
CA ASP A 171 3.03 7.40 -12.53
C ASP A 171 2.80 6.67 -11.22
N MET A 172 1.99 5.60 -11.24
CA MET A 172 1.88 4.69 -10.12
C MET A 172 3.27 4.25 -9.67
N MET A 173 4.07 3.74 -10.61
CA MET A 173 5.42 3.24 -10.33
C MET A 173 6.38 4.33 -9.81
N THR A 174 6.37 5.52 -10.40
CA THR A 174 7.46 6.50 -10.21
C THR A 174 7.11 7.67 -9.31
N ARG A 175 5.82 7.94 -9.09
CA ARG A 175 5.36 9.18 -8.47
C ARG A 175 4.33 8.98 -7.37
N THR A 176 4.05 7.75 -6.92
CA THR A 176 3.13 7.51 -5.79
C THR A 176 3.84 6.98 -4.54
N CYS A 177 3.27 7.28 -3.37
CA CYS A 177 3.61 6.66 -2.09
C CYS A 177 2.34 6.27 -1.32
N THR A 178 2.33 5.09 -0.71
CA THR A 178 1.23 4.57 0.11
C THR A 178 1.59 4.47 1.59
N VAL A 179 0.57 4.37 2.44
CA VAL A 179 0.65 3.56 3.67
C VAL A 179 -0.35 2.42 3.55
N GLN A 180 0.02 1.23 3.98
CA GLN A 180 -0.82 0.03 3.93
C GLN A 180 -0.67 -0.79 5.21
N VAL A 181 -1.69 -1.58 5.52
CA VAL A 181 -1.65 -2.53 6.63
C VAL A 181 -2.01 -3.92 6.13
N ASN A 182 -1.36 -4.92 6.72
CA ASN A 182 -1.47 -6.33 6.42
C ASN A 182 -2.09 -7.02 7.65
N LEU A 183 -3.28 -7.63 7.48
CA LEU A 183 -4.06 -8.22 8.57
C LEU A 183 -4.45 -9.67 8.28
N ASP A 184 -4.42 -10.48 9.32
CA ASP A 184 -4.72 -11.91 9.32
C ASP A 184 -6.22 -12.22 9.41
N TYR A 185 -6.56 -13.45 9.06
CA TYR A 185 -7.91 -14.02 9.18
C TYR A 185 -7.85 -15.42 9.81
N ALA A 186 -8.96 -15.82 10.45
CA ALA A 186 -9.05 -17.10 11.16
C ALA A 186 -9.46 -18.26 10.27
N THR A 187 -10.37 -18.01 9.33
CA THR A 187 -10.98 -19.02 8.45
C THR A 187 -11.35 -18.36 7.13
N GLU A 188 -11.71 -19.15 6.12
CA GLU A 188 -12.27 -18.64 4.87
C GLU A 188 -13.49 -17.72 5.09
N ALA A 189 -14.39 -18.08 6.01
CA ALA A 189 -15.57 -17.27 6.31
C ALA A 189 -15.21 -15.90 6.94
N ASP A 190 -14.23 -15.89 7.86
CA ASP A 190 -13.70 -14.65 8.44
C ASP A 190 -13.00 -13.80 7.38
N MET A 191 -12.21 -14.44 6.50
CA MET A 191 -11.56 -13.80 5.35
C MET A 191 -12.59 -13.13 4.45
N VAL A 192 -13.64 -13.86 4.02
CA VAL A 192 -14.69 -13.34 3.13
C VAL A 192 -15.34 -12.10 3.75
N LYS A 193 -15.70 -12.15 5.03
CA LYS A 193 -16.33 -11.02 5.72
C LYS A 193 -15.40 -9.82 5.79
N LYS A 194 -14.15 -10.00 6.24
CA LYS A 194 -13.16 -8.94 6.31
C LYS A 194 -12.86 -8.35 4.94
N PHE A 195 -12.79 -9.18 3.89
CA PHE A 195 -12.52 -8.72 2.53
C PHE A 195 -13.66 -7.83 2.01
N ARG A 196 -14.93 -8.25 2.18
CA ARG A 196 -16.10 -7.46 1.79
C ARG A 196 -16.18 -6.12 2.53
N VAL A 197 -16.00 -6.14 3.85
CA VAL A 197 -15.98 -4.91 4.67
C VAL A 197 -14.84 -3.99 4.23
N SER A 198 -13.64 -4.54 4.03
CA SER A 198 -12.47 -3.76 3.64
C SER A 198 -12.64 -3.13 2.26
N LEU A 199 -13.10 -3.88 1.26
CA LEU A 199 -13.37 -3.34 -0.08
C LEU A 199 -14.42 -2.24 -0.04
N ALA A 200 -15.54 -2.46 0.64
CA ALA A 200 -16.62 -1.48 0.70
C ALA A 200 -16.21 -0.19 1.45
N LEU A 201 -15.36 -0.30 2.48
CA LEU A 201 -14.84 0.83 3.24
C LEU A 201 -13.54 1.43 2.66
N GLN A 202 -12.94 0.83 1.62
CA GLN A 202 -11.68 1.32 1.07
C GLN A 202 -11.77 2.75 0.52
N PRO A 203 -12.85 3.17 -0.15
CA PRO A 203 -13.04 4.57 -0.53
C PRO A 203 -13.13 5.51 0.68
N ILE A 204 -13.66 5.05 1.82
CA ILE A 204 -13.75 5.85 3.05
C ILE A 204 -12.35 6.06 3.63
N ALA A 205 -11.51 5.02 3.67
CA ALA A 205 -10.09 5.17 4.02
C ALA A 205 -9.37 6.09 3.04
N THR A 206 -9.62 5.98 1.74
CA THR A 206 -9.03 6.88 0.74
C THR A 206 -9.41 8.34 1.00
N ALA A 207 -10.66 8.62 1.34
CA ALA A 207 -11.13 9.97 1.66
C ALA A 207 -10.47 10.54 2.92
N LEU A 208 -10.37 9.74 3.99
CA LEU A 208 -9.73 10.13 5.26
C LEU A 208 -8.24 10.44 5.09
N PHE A 209 -7.57 9.73 4.18
CA PHE A 209 -6.12 9.81 3.98
C PHE A 209 -5.70 10.67 2.78
N ALA A 210 -6.65 11.26 2.03
CA ALA A 210 -6.40 12.00 0.79
C ALA A 210 -5.26 13.04 0.91
N ASP A 211 -4.16 12.73 0.20
CA ASP A 211 -2.76 13.14 0.36
C ASP A 211 -2.03 13.89 -0.75
N SER A 212 -2.69 14.11 -1.90
CA SER A 212 -1.98 14.28 -3.17
C SER A 212 -2.61 15.29 -4.14
N PRO A 213 -2.77 16.57 -3.73
CA PRO A 213 -3.46 17.56 -4.55
C PRO A 213 -2.60 18.26 -5.62
N PHE A 214 -1.29 17.97 -5.68
CA PHE A 214 -0.37 18.66 -6.57
C PHE A 214 0.26 17.73 -7.61
N THR A 215 0.50 18.26 -8.81
CA THR A 215 1.30 17.65 -9.86
C THR A 215 2.11 18.75 -10.52
N GLU A 216 3.42 18.54 -10.66
CA GLU A 216 4.32 19.46 -11.39
C GLU A 216 4.25 20.90 -10.88
N GLY A 217 4.13 21.05 -9.56
CA GLY A 217 4.09 22.33 -8.86
C GLY A 217 2.72 23.01 -8.83
N LYS A 218 1.65 22.36 -9.32
CA LYS A 218 0.32 22.97 -9.42
C LYS A 218 -0.79 22.08 -8.87
N PRO A 219 -1.92 22.64 -8.40
CA PRO A 219 -3.12 21.87 -8.11
C PRO A 219 -3.57 21.04 -9.32
N ASN A 220 -3.81 19.75 -9.12
CA ASN A 220 -4.17 18.81 -10.18
C ASN A 220 -5.68 18.55 -10.29
N GLY A 221 -6.49 19.13 -9.40
CA GLY A 221 -7.94 18.98 -9.38
C GLY A 221 -8.46 17.75 -8.63
N TYR A 222 -7.59 17.02 -7.94
CA TYR A 222 -7.92 15.87 -7.09
C TYR A 222 -7.49 16.13 -5.64
N LEU A 223 -8.07 15.37 -4.71
CA LEU A 223 -7.63 15.33 -3.31
C LEU A 223 -6.74 14.10 -3.07
N SER A 224 -7.03 12.97 -3.71
CA SER A 224 -6.11 11.86 -3.87
C SER A 224 -5.87 11.59 -5.37
N TYR A 225 -4.88 12.26 -5.95
CA TYR A 225 -4.45 11.95 -7.32
C TYR A 225 -3.83 10.56 -7.41
N ARG A 226 -3.19 10.09 -6.32
CA ARG A 226 -2.72 8.70 -6.20
C ARG A 226 -3.85 7.70 -6.44
N SER A 227 -4.99 7.84 -5.76
CA SER A 227 -6.11 6.91 -5.95
C SER A 227 -6.67 6.98 -7.39
N HIS A 228 -6.73 8.19 -7.97
CA HIS A 228 -7.10 8.33 -9.38
C HIS A 228 -6.15 7.58 -10.33
N ILE A 229 -4.85 7.62 -10.09
CA ILE A 229 -3.84 6.90 -10.90
C ILE A 229 -4.12 5.40 -10.99
N TRP A 230 -4.57 4.78 -9.90
CA TRP A 230 -4.94 3.35 -9.88
C TRP A 230 -6.16 3.02 -10.76
N THR A 231 -6.93 4.02 -11.22
CA THR A 231 -8.06 3.81 -12.14
C THR A 231 -7.65 3.62 -13.60
N ASP A 232 -6.44 4.06 -13.98
CA ASP A 232 -5.89 3.96 -15.34
C ASP A 232 -4.45 3.42 -15.31
N THR A 233 -4.21 2.47 -14.41
CA THR A 233 -2.94 1.74 -14.31
C THR A 233 -2.97 0.47 -15.14
N ASP A 234 -3.87 -0.46 -14.82
CA ASP A 234 -4.10 -1.71 -15.54
C ASP A 234 -5.42 -2.32 -15.04
N ALA A 235 -6.42 -2.43 -15.92
CA ALA A 235 -7.76 -2.90 -15.57
C ALA A 235 -7.79 -4.40 -15.18
N ASP A 236 -6.83 -5.21 -15.62
CA ASP A 236 -6.82 -6.65 -15.35
C ASP A 236 -6.46 -6.96 -13.88
N ARG A 237 -5.81 -6.02 -13.20
CA ARG A 237 -5.20 -6.25 -11.87
C ARG A 237 -5.59 -5.23 -10.82
N THR A 238 -6.47 -4.27 -11.11
CA THR A 238 -6.87 -3.20 -10.18
C THR A 238 -8.37 -3.20 -9.91
N GLY A 239 -8.82 -2.36 -8.99
CA GLY A 239 -10.25 -2.10 -8.76
C GLY A 239 -10.87 -2.82 -7.57
N MET A 240 -12.21 -2.84 -7.56
CA MET A 240 -13.05 -3.21 -6.43
C MET A 240 -13.38 -4.70 -6.31
N LEU A 241 -12.94 -5.52 -7.28
CA LEU A 241 -13.15 -6.98 -7.32
C LEU A 241 -14.61 -7.38 -7.03
N ASP A 242 -15.55 -7.00 -7.89
CA ASP A 242 -16.98 -7.17 -7.64
C ASP A 242 -17.40 -8.59 -7.27
N PHE A 243 -16.70 -9.60 -7.82
CA PHE A 243 -16.93 -11.01 -7.52
C PHE A 243 -16.74 -11.38 -6.04
N VAL A 244 -16.08 -10.55 -5.24
CA VAL A 244 -15.95 -10.75 -3.78
C VAL A 244 -17.31 -10.63 -3.07
N PHE A 245 -18.27 -9.92 -3.67
CA PHE A 245 -19.62 -9.72 -3.13
C PHE A 245 -20.63 -10.76 -3.63
N GLU A 246 -20.24 -11.65 -4.55
CA GLU A 246 -21.09 -12.74 -5.04
C GLU A 246 -21.30 -13.82 -3.98
N ASP A 247 -22.46 -14.48 -4.00
CA ASP A 247 -22.71 -15.65 -3.17
C ASP A 247 -21.75 -16.79 -3.55
N GLY A 248 -21.19 -17.47 -2.55
CA GLY A 248 -20.20 -18.53 -2.76
C GLY A 248 -18.77 -18.04 -3.03
N PHE A 249 -18.48 -16.73 -2.92
CA PHE A 249 -17.10 -16.24 -2.92
C PHE A 249 -16.26 -16.89 -1.82
N GLY A 250 -15.03 -17.28 -2.17
CA GLY A 250 -14.03 -17.91 -1.31
C GLY A 250 -12.66 -17.95 -1.99
N TYR A 251 -11.71 -18.71 -1.42
CA TYR A 251 -10.34 -18.83 -1.92
C TYR A 251 -10.29 -19.30 -3.37
N GLU A 252 -11.13 -20.28 -3.74
CA GLU A 252 -11.19 -20.83 -5.10
C GLU A 252 -11.49 -19.75 -6.14
N ARG A 253 -12.51 -18.92 -5.90
CA ARG A 253 -12.89 -17.84 -6.83
C ARG A 253 -11.78 -16.80 -6.94
N TYR A 254 -11.09 -16.51 -5.84
CA TYR A 254 -9.94 -15.60 -5.85
C TYR A 254 -8.74 -16.16 -6.61
N VAL A 255 -8.47 -17.46 -6.50
CA VAL A 255 -7.46 -18.16 -7.31
C VAL A 255 -7.81 -18.06 -8.80
N ASP A 256 -9.08 -18.21 -9.17
CA ASP A 256 -9.49 -18.07 -10.58
C ASP A 256 -9.24 -16.66 -11.10
N TYR A 257 -9.56 -15.63 -10.33
CA TYR A 257 -9.19 -14.25 -10.66
C TYR A 257 -7.69 -14.11 -10.89
N LEU A 258 -6.85 -14.57 -9.95
CA LEU A 258 -5.40 -14.48 -10.08
C LEU A 258 -4.86 -15.25 -11.29
N LEU A 259 -5.46 -16.40 -11.64
CA LEU A 259 -5.10 -17.16 -12.83
C LEU A 259 -5.44 -16.41 -14.14
N ASP A 260 -6.43 -15.53 -14.11
CA ASP A 260 -6.85 -14.69 -15.23
C ASP A 260 -6.04 -13.39 -15.33
N VAL A 261 -5.45 -12.91 -14.21
CA VAL A 261 -4.51 -11.77 -14.23
C VAL A 261 -3.29 -12.12 -15.10
N PRO A 262 -2.95 -11.32 -16.13
CA PRO A 262 -1.75 -11.56 -16.93
C PRO A 262 -0.47 -11.45 -16.11
N MET A 263 0.45 -12.37 -16.33
CA MET A 263 1.74 -12.39 -15.65
C MET A 263 2.58 -11.15 -16.00
N TYR A 264 3.57 -10.83 -15.15
CA TYR A 264 4.68 -9.95 -15.51
C TYR A 264 5.96 -10.71 -15.80
N PHE A 265 6.34 -11.64 -14.91
CA PHE A 265 7.60 -12.33 -15.01
C PHE A 265 7.55 -13.70 -14.33
N SER A 266 8.57 -14.52 -14.61
CA SER A 266 8.97 -15.64 -13.76
C SER A 266 10.44 -15.46 -13.40
N TYR A 267 10.80 -15.66 -12.12
CA TYR A 267 12.17 -15.51 -11.66
C TYR A 267 12.86 -16.88 -11.59
N ARG A 268 13.96 -17.05 -12.34
CA ARG A 268 14.72 -18.29 -12.43
C ARG A 268 16.22 -17.99 -12.45
N ASN A 269 16.99 -18.68 -11.61
CA ASN A 269 18.46 -18.63 -11.64
C ASN A 269 19.04 -17.21 -11.66
N GLY A 270 18.44 -16.27 -10.91
CA GLY A 270 18.90 -14.87 -10.89
C GLY A 270 18.33 -13.98 -11.99
N ILE A 271 17.45 -14.50 -12.85
CA ILE A 271 16.96 -13.82 -14.06
C ILE A 271 15.45 -13.64 -13.98
N TYR A 272 15.00 -12.43 -14.28
CA TYR A 272 13.59 -12.14 -14.54
C TYR A 272 13.26 -12.43 -16.01
N HIS A 273 12.56 -13.53 -16.26
CA HIS A 273 12.02 -13.87 -17.57
C HIS A 273 10.75 -13.05 -17.84
N ASP A 274 10.73 -12.29 -18.93
CA ASP A 274 9.58 -11.48 -19.32
C ASP A 274 8.40 -12.36 -19.75
N ALA A 275 7.40 -12.43 -18.86
CA ALA A 275 6.14 -13.13 -19.09
C ALA A 275 4.99 -12.12 -19.23
N SER A 276 5.29 -10.86 -19.56
CA SER A 276 4.30 -9.78 -19.56
C SER A 276 3.18 -10.04 -20.56
N GLY A 277 1.93 -10.06 -20.07
CA GLY A 277 0.76 -10.39 -20.88
C GLY A 277 0.54 -11.88 -21.12
N GLN A 278 1.39 -12.78 -20.60
CA GLN A 278 1.24 -14.23 -20.73
C GLN A 278 0.36 -14.82 -19.61
N SER A 279 -0.20 -16.01 -19.84
CA SER A 279 -1.16 -16.63 -18.94
C SER A 279 -0.52 -17.56 -17.91
N PHE A 280 -0.86 -17.38 -16.63
CA PHE A 280 -0.48 -18.34 -15.58
C PHE A 280 -1.17 -19.71 -15.79
N ARG A 281 -2.37 -19.75 -16.39
CA ARG A 281 -3.05 -21.00 -16.75
C ARG A 281 -2.26 -21.81 -17.78
N ASP A 282 -1.67 -21.14 -18.77
CA ASP A 282 -0.78 -21.82 -19.73
C ASP A 282 0.51 -22.29 -19.05
N PHE A 283 1.02 -21.52 -18.08
CA PHE A 283 2.17 -21.94 -17.29
C PHE A 283 1.91 -23.24 -16.54
N MET A 284 0.76 -23.35 -15.86
CA MET A 284 0.35 -24.60 -15.17
C MET A 284 0.28 -25.82 -16.09
N GLN A 285 0.17 -25.62 -17.41
CA GLN A 285 0.11 -26.69 -18.42
C GLN A 285 1.45 -26.90 -19.14
N GLY A 286 2.53 -26.24 -18.71
CA GLY A 286 3.84 -26.32 -19.37
C GLY A 286 3.89 -25.58 -20.70
N ARG A 287 2.94 -24.67 -20.96
CA ARG A 287 2.76 -23.97 -22.24
C ARG A 287 3.15 -22.48 -22.18
N LEU A 288 3.83 -22.03 -21.12
CA LEU A 288 4.29 -20.64 -21.03
C LEU A 288 5.37 -20.36 -22.10
N PRO A 289 5.13 -19.46 -23.07
CA PRO A 289 6.05 -19.24 -24.19
C PRO A 289 7.49 -18.91 -23.80
N VAL A 290 7.71 -18.13 -22.74
CA VAL A 290 9.06 -17.74 -22.30
C VAL A 290 9.79 -18.86 -21.53
N LEU A 291 9.06 -19.87 -21.04
CA LEU A 291 9.61 -21.05 -20.35
C LEU A 291 8.94 -22.34 -20.87
N PRO A 292 9.20 -22.76 -22.12
CA PRO A 292 8.52 -23.89 -22.73
C PRO A 292 8.74 -25.19 -21.95
N GLY A 293 7.66 -25.91 -21.63
CA GLY A 293 7.69 -27.18 -20.91
C GLY A 293 7.90 -27.07 -19.40
N ALA A 294 8.19 -25.88 -18.85
CA ALA A 294 8.34 -25.70 -17.42
C ALA A 294 6.98 -25.56 -16.72
N LEU A 295 6.84 -26.14 -15.53
CA LEU A 295 5.70 -25.93 -14.65
C LEU A 295 6.01 -24.80 -13.64
N PRO A 296 4.98 -24.07 -13.15
CA PRO A 296 5.15 -23.06 -12.12
C PRO A 296 5.55 -23.71 -10.79
N THR A 297 6.26 -22.95 -9.97
CA THR A 297 6.56 -23.29 -8.57
C THR A 297 5.75 -22.43 -7.62
N LEU A 298 5.71 -22.81 -6.33
CA LEU A 298 5.13 -21.95 -5.27
C LEU A 298 5.78 -20.55 -5.24
N ARG A 299 7.05 -20.42 -5.65
CA ARG A 299 7.69 -19.12 -5.82
C ARG A 299 7.04 -18.31 -6.93
N ASP A 300 6.80 -18.88 -8.12
CA ASP A 300 6.09 -18.16 -9.20
C ASP A 300 4.70 -17.73 -8.77
N TRP A 301 3.98 -18.61 -8.06
CA TRP A 301 2.65 -18.27 -7.58
C TRP A 301 2.70 -17.15 -6.55
N SER A 302 3.63 -17.22 -5.60
CA SER A 302 3.88 -16.15 -4.63
C SER A 302 4.25 -14.84 -5.31
N ASP A 303 5.11 -14.86 -6.32
CA ASP A 303 5.50 -13.66 -7.07
C ASP A 303 4.29 -13.12 -7.85
N HIS A 304 3.54 -13.97 -8.55
CA HIS A 304 2.37 -13.59 -9.34
C HIS A 304 1.28 -12.92 -8.50
N MET A 305 0.98 -13.48 -7.32
CA MET A 305 0.05 -12.86 -6.35
C MET A 305 0.44 -11.43 -5.98
N THR A 306 1.75 -11.13 -5.90
CA THR A 306 2.21 -9.76 -5.59
C THR A 306 2.06 -8.79 -6.75
N THR A 307 1.70 -9.26 -7.94
CA THR A 307 1.48 -8.42 -9.13
C THR A 307 0.01 -8.06 -9.37
N ALA A 308 -0.93 -8.61 -8.59
CA ALA A 308 -2.28 -8.07 -8.52
C ALA A 308 -2.28 -6.82 -7.63
N PHE A 309 -2.99 -5.76 -7.99
CA PHE A 309 -3.06 -4.49 -7.24
C PHE A 309 -4.51 -3.96 -7.03
N PRO A 310 -5.47 -4.79 -6.56
CA PRO A 310 -6.79 -4.31 -6.20
C PRO A 310 -6.75 -3.35 -5.00
N GLU A 311 -7.89 -2.71 -4.72
CA GLU A 311 -8.09 -1.83 -3.55
C GLU A 311 -7.85 -2.56 -2.21
N VAL A 312 -8.18 -3.85 -2.17
CA VAL A 312 -7.81 -4.79 -1.09
C VAL A 312 -7.29 -6.07 -1.73
N ARG A 313 -6.11 -6.54 -1.30
CA ARG A 313 -5.47 -7.73 -1.87
C ARG A 313 -5.47 -8.88 -0.87
N LEU A 314 -5.75 -10.09 -1.37
CA LEU A 314 -5.63 -11.32 -0.60
C LEU A 314 -4.34 -12.05 -0.99
N LYS A 315 -3.54 -12.39 0.02
CA LYS A 315 -2.47 -13.39 -0.02
C LYS A 315 -2.72 -14.37 1.12
N LYS A 316 -1.71 -14.68 1.94
CA LYS A 316 -1.88 -15.36 3.24
C LYS A 316 -2.43 -14.43 4.34
N TYR A 317 -2.81 -13.22 3.96
CA TYR A 317 -3.30 -12.12 4.78
C TYR A 317 -4.01 -11.14 3.83
N LEU A 318 -4.83 -10.24 4.37
CA LEU A 318 -5.47 -9.15 3.63
C LEU A 318 -4.61 -7.88 3.71
N GLU A 319 -4.48 -7.18 2.60
CA GLU A 319 -3.73 -5.92 2.51
C GLU A 319 -4.67 -4.79 2.07
N MET A 320 -4.74 -3.73 2.87
CA MET A 320 -5.61 -2.57 2.64
C MET A 320 -4.79 -1.46 1.98
N ARG A 321 -5.12 -1.10 0.73
CA ARG A 321 -4.16 -0.43 -0.18
C ARG A 321 -4.58 0.97 -0.64
N GLY A 322 -5.74 1.46 -0.20
CA GLY A 322 -6.31 2.72 -0.71
C GLY A 322 -5.69 4.01 -0.16
N ALA A 323 -4.91 3.97 0.92
CA ALA A 323 -4.48 5.19 1.63
C ALA A 323 -3.20 5.82 1.03
N ASP A 324 -3.24 7.15 0.84
CA ASP A 324 -2.06 7.94 0.51
C ASP A 324 -1.05 7.95 1.67
N GLY A 325 0.25 8.01 1.36
CA GLY A 325 1.30 8.27 2.34
C GLY A 325 1.11 9.62 3.07
N GLY A 326 1.71 9.76 4.24
CA GLY A 326 1.50 10.94 5.09
C GLY A 326 2.43 10.99 6.31
N PRO A 327 2.35 12.02 7.17
CA PRO A 327 3.18 12.17 8.35
C PRO A 327 2.97 11.02 9.34
N TRP A 328 3.90 10.86 10.28
CA TRP A 328 3.91 9.75 11.26
C TRP A 328 2.56 9.48 11.94
N SER A 329 1.82 10.53 12.33
CA SER A 329 0.52 10.38 12.97
C SER A 329 -0.49 9.62 12.08
N ARG A 330 -0.48 9.86 10.76
CA ARG A 330 -1.32 9.12 9.82
C ARG A 330 -0.75 7.74 9.48
N LEU A 331 0.57 7.57 9.46
CA LEU A 331 1.17 6.24 9.32
C LEU A 331 0.74 5.29 10.45
N CYS A 332 0.60 5.82 11.67
CA CYS A 332 0.04 5.12 12.82
C CYS A 332 -1.48 4.93 12.76
N ALA A 333 -2.21 5.93 12.27
CA ALA A 333 -3.67 5.90 12.24
C ALA A 333 -4.22 4.87 11.23
N LEU A 334 -3.54 4.63 10.12
CA LEU A 334 -3.99 3.66 9.10
C LEU A 334 -4.14 2.23 9.66
N PRO A 335 -3.10 1.61 10.26
CA PRO A 335 -3.25 0.29 10.85
C PRO A 335 -4.23 0.32 12.02
N ALA A 336 -4.27 1.39 12.82
CA ALA A 336 -5.25 1.53 13.90
C ALA A 336 -6.69 1.46 13.38
N PHE A 337 -6.98 2.17 12.28
CA PHE A 337 -8.31 2.25 11.69
C PHE A 337 -8.82 0.87 11.28
N TRP A 338 -8.01 0.11 10.54
CA TRP A 338 -8.41 -1.21 10.07
C TRP A 338 -8.40 -2.26 11.19
N VAL A 339 -7.46 -2.20 12.14
CA VAL A 339 -7.46 -3.11 13.30
C VAL A 339 -8.71 -2.90 14.14
N GLY A 340 -9.09 -1.64 14.40
CA GLY A 340 -10.32 -1.32 15.12
C GLY A 340 -11.58 -1.83 14.42
N LEU A 341 -11.61 -1.82 13.09
CA LEU A 341 -12.75 -2.33 12.32
C LEU A 341 -12.80 -3.86 12.22
N LEU A 342 -11.64 -4.52 12.15
CA LEU A 342 -11.56 -5.92 11.67
C LEU A 342 -11.15 -6.94 12.74
N TYR A 343 -10.51 -6.52 13.84
CA TYR A 343 -9.97 -7.43 14.86
C TYR A 343 -10.82 -7.57 16.13
N ASP A 344 -12.01 -6.97 16.15
CA ASP A 344 -13.07 -7.17 17.14
C ASP A 344 -14.36 -7.60 16.43
N ASP A 345 -15.02 -8.66 16.91
CA ASP A 345 -16.19 -9.22 16.22
C ASP A 345 -17.37 -8.25 16.21
N THR A 346 -17.60 -7.55 17.32
CA THR A 346 -18.68 -6.55 17.42
C THR A 346 -18.44 -5.39 16.46
N ALA A 347 -17.20 -4.92 16.33
CA ALA A 347 -16.83 -3.87 15.39
C ALA A 347 -16.93 -4.34 13.93
N LEU A 348 -16.49 -5.57 13.62
CA LEU A 348 -16.60 -6.14 12.28
C LEU A 348 -18.06 -6.34 11.85
N ASP A 349 -18.93 -6.75 12.78
CA ASP A 349 -20.37 -6.85 12.55
C ASP A 349 -20.99 -5.48 12.27
N ALA A 350 -20.68 -4.47 13.08
CA ALA A 350 -21.17 -3.10 12.88
C ALA A 350 -20.65 -2.49 11.56
N ALA A 351 -19.38 -2.74 11.22
CA ALA A 351 -18.79 -2.31 9.96
C ALA A 351 -19.45 -2.98 8.76
N TRP A 352 -19.81 -4.27 8.89
CA TRP A 352 -20.59 -4.97 7.87
C TRP A 352 -22.00 -4.39 7.74
N ASP A 353 -22.70 -4.13 8.84
CA ASP A 353 -24.04 -3.54 8.81
C ASP A 353 -24.05 -2.14 8.20
N LEU A 354 -22.95 -1.38 8.30
CA LEU A 354 -22.80 -0.08 7.65
C LEU A 354 -22.76 -0.16 6.11
N VAL A 355 -22.28 -1.28 5.54
CA VAL A 355 -21.94 -1.36 4.10
C VAL A 355 -22.60 -2.50 3.34
N ARG A 356 -23.26 -3.44 4.04
CA ARG A 356 -23.83 -4.67 3.46
C ARG A 356 -24.88 -4.46 2.38
N ASP A 357 -25.54 -3.30 2.38
CA ASP A 357 -26.57 -2.93 1.42
C ASP A 357 -26.04 -2.04 0.29
N PHE A 358 -24.72 -1.79 0.22
CA PHE A 358 -24.12 -1.03 -0.86
C PHE A 358 -24.24 -1.83 -2.15
N THR A 359 -24.87 -1.22 -3.15
CA THR A 359 -24.96 -1.80 -4.50
C THR A 359 -23.61 -1.74 -5.21
N LEU A 360 -23.47 -2.53 -6.29
CA LEU A 360 -22.28 -2.47 -7.16
C LEU A 360 -22.06 -1.04 -7.68
N ALA A 361 -23.12 -0.39 -8.17
CA ALA A 361 -23.05 0.98 -8.68
C ALA A 361 -22.59 1.98 -7.61
N GLU A 362 -23.05 1.84 -6.37
CA GLU A 362 -22.64 2.68 -5.24
C GLU A 362 -21.16 2.49 -4.89
N ARG A 363 -20.68 1.23 -4.83
CA ARG A 363 -19.25 0.96 -4.56
C ARG A 363 -18.33 1.56 -5.62
N HIS A 364 -18.70 1.46 -6.90
CA HIS A 364 -17.93 2.09 -7.98
C HIS A 364 -18.04 3.62 -7.95
N ALA A 365 -19.22 4.19 -7.72
CA ALA A 365 -19.38 5.63 -7.59
C ALA A 365 -18.54 6.23 -6.44
N LEU A 366 -18.45 5.52 -5.31
CA LEU A 366 -17.54 5.87 -4.22
C LEU A 366 -16.08 5.83 -4.67
N ARG A 367 -15.64 4.71 -5.27
CA ARG A 367 -14.26 4.50 -5.70
C ARG A 367 -13.81 5.51 -6.77
N ASP A 368 -14.68 5.89 -7.69
CA ASP A 368 -14.37 6.83 -8.76
C ASP A 368 -14.51 8.30 -8.32
N GLY A 369 -15.44 8.59 -7.41
CA GLY A 369 -15.73 9.96 -6.93
C GLY A 369 -14.79 10.44 -5.82
N VAL A 370 -14.43 9.57 -4.87
CA VAL A 370 -13.60 9.93 -3.71
C VAL A 370 -12.26 10.54 -4.08
N PRO A 371 -11.51 10.08 -5.10
CA PRO A 371 -10.24 10.70 -5.48
C PRO A 371 -10.34 12.22 -5.69
N LYS A 372 -11.48 12.69 -6.23
CA LYS A 372 -11.72 14.10 -6.51
C LYS A 372 -12.35 14.86 -5.36
N TYR A 373 -13.31 14.25 -4.66
CA TYR A 373 -14.18 14.97 -3.70
C TYR A 373 -13.95 14.56 -2.24
N ALA A 374 -13.21 13.48 -2.01
CA ALA A 374 -12.96 12.87 -0.70
C ALA A 374 -14.23 12.82 0.17
N MET A 375 -14.20 13.40 1.37
CA MET A 375 -15.31 13.38 2.31
C MET A 375 -16.54 14.20 1.83
N ASN A 376 -16.35 15.13 0.89
CA ASN A 376 -17.42 15.96 0.34
C ASN A 376 -18.20 15.27 -0.78
N LEU A 377 -17.82 14.07 -1.20
CA LEU A 377 -18.58 13.31 -2.20
C LEU A 377 -20.00 13.02 -1.66
N PRO A 378 -21.07 13.41 -2.37
CA PRO A 378 -22.43 13.05 -2.00
C PRO A 378 -22.63 11.53 -2.04
N PHE A 379 -23.31 10.99 -1.03
CA PHE A 379 -23.67 9.59 -0.97
C PHE A 379 -25.03 9.42 -0.29
N ARG A 380 -26.00 8.88 -1.04
CA ARG A 380 -27.41 8.77 -0.62
C ARG A 380 -27.93 10.12 -0.09
N ASN A 381 -28.40 10.18 1.15
CA ASN A 381 -28.96 11.39 1.79
C ASN A 381 -27.91 12.26 2.51
N GLY A 382 -26.62 11.95 2.38
CA GLY A 382 -25.54 12.66 3.05
C GLY A 382 -24.28 12.69 2.20
N THR A 383 -23.12 12.56 2.85
CA THR A 383 -21.81 12.58 2.20
C THR A 383 -20.93 11.43 2.69
N VAL A 384 -19.82 11.19 2.01
CA VAL A 384 -18.78 10.25 2.47
C VAL A 384 -18.27 10.61 3.87
N ARG A 385 -18.32 11.89 4.28
CA ARG A 385 -18.01 12.31 5.65
C ARG A 385 -18.87 11.62 6.71
N ASP A 386 -20.15 11.38 6.42
CA ASP A 386 -21.06 10.75 7.37
C ASP A 386 -20.72 9.26 7.55
N LEU A 387 -20.38 8.58 6.45
CA LEU A 387 -19.84 7.21 6.50
C LEU A 387 -18.50 7.17 7.23
N ALA A 388 -17.60 8.11 6.96
CA ALA A 388 -16.30 8.21 7.61
C ALA A 388 -16.43 8.40 9.13
N ARG A 389 -17.40 9.22 9.57
CA ARG A 389 -17.70 9.43 10.99
C ARG A 389 -18.11 8.15 11.68
N GLU A 390 -19.05 7.41 11.12
CA GLU A 390 -19.49 6.14 11.72
C GLU A 390 -18.40 5.07 11.65
N ALA A 391 -17.66 4.97 10.55
CA ALA A 391 -16.54 4.02 10.44
C ALA A 391 -15.44 4.30 11.48
N VAL A 392 -15.04 5.57 11.67
CA VAL A 392 -14.05 5.95 12.70
C VAL A 392 -14.58 5.63 14.10
N LYS A 393 -15.85 5.91 14.38
CA LYS A 393 -16.48 5.58 15.68
C LYS A 393 -16.49 4.07 15.94
N ILE A 394 -16.87 3.24 14.95
CA ILE A 394 -16.83 1.78 15.07
C ILE A 394 -15.39 1.31 15.36
N SER A 395 -14.41 1.88 14.63
CA SER A 395 -13.00 1.56 14.81
C SER A 395 -12.49 1.90 16.21
N VAL A 396 -12.84 3.07 16.75
CA VAL A 396 -12.52 3.49 18.13
C VAL A 396 -13.04 2.47 19.14
N GLU A 397 -14.31 2.06 19.01
CA GLU A 397 -14.91 1.10 19.92
C GLU A 397 -14.29 -0.31 19.79
N GLY A 398 -13.87 -0.72 18.59
CA GLY A 398 -13.13 -1.96 18.40
C GLY A 398 -11.76 -1.95 19.07
N LEU A 399 -11.00 -0.84 18.98
CA LEU A 399 -9.71 -0.70 19.69
C LEU A 399 -9.89 -0.68 21.21
N LYS A 400 -10.93 0.00 21.72
CA LYS A 400 -11.27 -0.04 23.15
C LYS A 400 -11.58 -1.45 23.65
N ARG A 401 -12.32 -2.25 22.86
CA ARG A 401 -12.63 -3.65 23.18
C ARG A 401 -11.42 -4.57 23.08
N ARG A 402 -10.55 -4.34 22.09
CA ARG A 402 -9.26 -5.04 21.98
C ARG A 402 -8.39 -4.81 23.23
N ALA A 403 -8.48 -3.62 23.83
CA ALA A 403 -7.90 -3.26 25.13
C ALA A 403 -6.39 -3.53 25.24
N ALA A 404 -5.67 -3.52 24.11
CA ALA A 404 -4.22 -3.55 24.11
C ALA A 404 -3.71 -2.21 24.64
N ARG A 405 -2.97 -2.24 25.75
CA ARG A 405 -2.51 -1.05 26.47
C ARG A 405 -1.00 -0.96 26.49
N ASN A 406 -0.47 0.26 26.47
CA ASN A 406 0.94 0.52 26.74
C ASN A 406 1.24 0.48 28.26
N ALA A 407 2.49 0.73 28.64
CA ALA A 407 2.95 0.74 30.04
C ALA A 407 2.22 1.80 30.91
N ASP A 408 1.72 2.88 30.31
CA ASP A 408 0.97 3.94 30.99
C ASP A 408 -0.54 3.63 31.10
N GLY A 409 -0.97 2.45 30.64
CA GLY A 409 -2.37 2.02 30.68
C GLY A 409 -3.27 2.65 29.61
N GLN A 410 -2.72 3.41 28.66
CA GLN A 410 -3.46 3.96 27.53
C GLN A 410 -3.69 2.89 26.47
N ASP A 411 -4.92 2.81 25.94
CA ASP A 411 -5.23 1.92 24.83
C ASP A 411 -4.84 2.52 23.46
N GLU A 412 -5.05 1.73 22.42
CA GLU A 412 -4.68 2.06 21.03
C GLU A 412 -5.63 3.08 20.36
N SER A 413 -6.78 3.42 20.97
CA SER A 413 -7.78 4.30 20.32
C SER A 413 -7.27 5.71 20.07
N LYS A 414 -6.29 6.19 20.85
CA LYS A 414 -5.63 7.49 20.66
C LYS A 414 -4.98 7.66 19.28
N PHE A 415 -4.60 6.57 18.61
CA PHE A 415 -4.02 6.65 17.27
C PHE A 415 -5.04 7.06 16.21
N LEU A 416 -6.34 7.09 16.56
CA LEU A 416 -7.42 7.57 15.70
C LEU A 416 -7.76 9.05 15.93
N ASP A 417 -7.12 9.75 16.87
CA ASP A 417 -7.40 11.16 17.18
C ASP A 417 -7.26 12.05 15.93
N VAL A 418 -6.24 11.79 15.09
CA VAL A 418 -6.05 12.51 13.83
C VAL A 418 -7.19 12.28 12.83
N LEU A 419 -7.79 11.08 12.80
CA LEU A 419 -8.92 10.79 11.91
C LEU A 419 -10.21 11.41 12.45
N GLN A 420 -10.39 11.43 13.78
CA GLN A 420 -11.48 12.15 14.43
C GLN A 420 -11.41 13.65 14.10
N GLU A 421 -10.23 14.29 14.20
CA GLU A 421 -10.05 15.69 13.82
C GLU A 421 -10.38 15.94 12.33
N ILE A 422 -9.94 15.05 11.42
CA ILE A 422 -10.24 15.16 9.99
C ILE A 422 -11.76 15.11 9.76
N VAL A 423 -12.45 14.14 10.36
CA VAL A 423 -13.91 14.01 10.24
C VAL A 423 -14.64 15.19 10.88
N GLU A 424 -14.21 15.68 12.04
CA GLU A 424 -14.86 16.78 12.77
C GLU A 424 -14.65 18.14 12.08
N SER A 425 -13.46 18.39 11.55
CA SER A 425 -13.20 19.58 10.74
C SER A 425 -13.83 19.48 9.35
N GLY A 426 -13.98 18.27 8.81
CA GLY A 426 -14.39 18.06 7.42
C GLY A 426 -13.31 18.44 6.40
N LEU A 427 -12.06 18.62 6.85
CA LEU A 427 -10.94 19.03 6.02
C LEU A 427 -9.92 17.90 5.91
N THR A 428 -9.73 17.41 4.69
CA THR A 428 -8.67 16.45 4.37
C THR A 428 -7.27 17.09 4.44
N PRO A 429 -6.21 16.27 4.57
CA PRO A 429 -4.83 16.75 4.47
C PRO A 429 -4.53 17.44 3.13
N ALA A 430 -5.07 16.94 2.02
CA ALA A 430 -4.99 17.58 0.72
C ALA A 430 -5.63 18.97 0.69
N GLU A 431 -6.84 19.14 1.23
CA GLU A 431 -7.51 20.45 1.32
C GLU A 431 -6.72 21.43 2.18
N ARG A 432 -6.14 20.97 3.30
CA ARG A 432 -5.27 21.80 4.14
C ARG A 432 -4.04 22.29 3.35
N LYS A 433 -3.39 21.41 2.57
CA LYS A 433 -2.26 21.80 1.71
C LYS A 433 -2.68 22.75 0.59
N LEU A 434 -3.85 22.56 -0.03
CA LEU A 434 -4.40 23.49 -1.03
C LEU A 434 -4.64 24.88 -0.43
N ALA A 435 -5.17 24.96 0.79
CA ALA A 435 -5.35 26.23 1.49
C ALA A 435 -4.01 26.93 1.76
N LEU A 436 -2.95 26.18 2.11
CA LEU A 436 -1.60 26.72 2.26
C LEU A 436 -1.04 27.24 0.93
N PHE A 437 -1.19 26.45 -0.15
CA PHE A 437 -0.79 26.79 -1.50
C PHE A 437 -1.41 28.10 -1.98
N HIS A 438 -2.74 28.24 -1.84
CA HIS A 438 -3.47 29.46 -2.22
C HIS A 438 -3.28 30.63 -1.24
N GLY A 439 -2.83 30.35 -0.02
CA GLY A 439 -2.54 31.33 1.02
C GLY A 439 -1.06 31.66 1.12
N ARG A 440 -0.44 31.28 2.25
CA ARG A 440 0.91 31.71 2.63
C ARG A 440 2.05 31.16 1.77
N TRP A 441 1.80 30.16 0.94
CA TRP A 441 2.79 29.69 -0.03
C TRP A 441 2.72 30.44 -1.37
N HIS A 442 1.73 31.32 -1.57
CA HIS A 442 1.64 32.20 -2.74
C HIS A 442 1.70 31.48 -4.10
N GLY A 443 1.12 30.28 -4.18
CA GLY A 443 1.11 29.48 -5.40
C GLY A 443 2.39 28.69 -5.67
N ASP A 444 3.28 28.56 -4.68
CA ASP A 444 4.46 27.71 -4.73
C ASP A 444 4.25 26.42 -3.92
N VAL A 445 4.75 25.29 -4.44
CA VAL A 445 4.69 24.00 -3.75
C VAL A 445 5.93 23.74 -2.89
N ASP A 446 7.05 24.43 -3.15
CA ASP A 446 8.34 24.16 -2.51
C ASP A 446 8.30 24.17 -0.97
N PRO A 447 7.49 25.01 -0.30
CA PRO A 447 7.35 24.95 1.16
C PRO A 447 6.88 23.59 1.70
N VAL A 448 6.17 22.76 0.91
CA VAL A 448 5.74 21.42 1.34
C VAL A 448 6.93 20.53 1.72
N PHE A 449 8.07 20.69 1.05
CA PHE A 449 9.29 19.93 1.29
C PHE A 449 10.02 20.35 2.58
N ARG A 450 9.58 21.42 3.25
CA ARG A 450 10.14 21.87 4.54
C ARG A 450 9.16 21.68 5.68
N GLU A 451 7.88 21.96 5.43
CA GLU A 451 6.86 21.97 6.47
C GLU A 451 6.20 20.62 6.72
N PHE A 452 6.29 19.70 5.74
CA PHE A 452 5.70 18.36 5.81
C PHE A 452 6.74 17.25 5.63
N ALA A 453 8.03 17.58 5.62
CA ALA A 453 9.10 16.59 5.67
C ALA A 453 9.15 15.90 7.06
N TYR A 454 9.60 14.64 7.08
CA TYR A 454 9.75 13.85 8.31
C TYR A 454 10.87 14.33 9.21
#